data_AF-A0A3N5X129-F1
#
_entry.id   AF-A0A3N5X129-F1
#
_cell.length_a   1.000
_cell.length_b   1.000
_cell.length_c   1.000
_cell.angle_alpha   90.00
_cell.angle_beta   90.00
_cell.angle_gamma   90.00
#
_symmetry.space_group_name_H-M   'P 1'
#
loop_
_entity.id
_entity.type
_entity.pdbx_description
1 polymer ?
#
loop_
_entity_poly.entity_id
_entity_poly.type
_entity_poly.pdbx_seq_one_letter_code
_entity_poly.pdbx_strand_id
1 'polypeptide(L)'
;VTVAASKDTAVGAAGAVNVITSDVVAELAGATVTAGGNVAVTATTTPTIRSLSMGVSGSGETAVTVTALGNVIVSTVTAGISSGSTVAAGGNVTLSAQDIAPSPLPDWMLTATQKAAVEDALADSPIDLRSSILAINISVAGSGETAVGVGIMGNVVTNRTKAGISNSIVRAGVNAAGTTTNAAADVLLTSHSTAGILAMTLGLGASSGSTAVQATGFGNVIVTTVDAIIAAGATVWAGDQVTLTAGDDSSIRSAGLSIAASSTNAIGAIIGANVITSRIAAEIAGSTVKNGGALSLTALSDADVLALSGGVGGSGETAVLVSLSANVIAGTTAAVITDATGLGYSLTPAGGAAKAVDPTTQLNSAGDTIDLGTGHKLKTGDAVVYSSGGGADIGGLRDGTTYYVIVQDSAPGKVKLAATAKDAKAGKAIDLGAPASSSVRSDVQPGGSVALTATNTSSIDALAFGVSGSGTTAVGVALAANVIANSTETAVSGTTLSTPGALSLTSESSAIIRTLAIGVSASSTTAVQV
;
A
#
# COMPACT_ATOMS: atom_id res chain seq x y z
N VAL A 1 10.55 30.54 -1.51
CA VAL A 1 11.98 30.95 -1.51
C VAL A 1 12.14 32.12 -0.58
N THR A 2 13.16 32.14 0.29
CA THR A 2 13.52 33.29 1.12
C THR A 2 15.04 33.50 1.15
N VAL A 3 15.45 34.76 1.28
CA VAL A 3 16.85 35.17 1.41
C VAL A 3 16.94 36.19 2.54
N ALA A 4 17.81 35.95 3.51
CA ALA A 4 18.11 36.84 4.62
C ALA A 4 19.59 37.24 4.59
N ALA A 5 19.88 38.53 4.73
CA ALA A 5 21.24 39.04 4.80
C ALA A 5 21.35 40.13 5.87
N SER A 6 22.42 40.10 6.67
CA SER A 6 22.61 41.03 7.79
C SER A 6 24.10 41.20 8.11
N LYS A 7 24.47 42.28 8.78
CA LYS A 7 25.85 42.45 9.27
C LYS A 7 26.15 41.44 10.39
N ASP A 8 25.25 41.34 11.36
CA ASP A 8 25.49 40.59 12.61
C ASP A 8 24.70 39.27 12.57
N THR A 9 23.38 39.29 12.76
CA THR A 9 22.52 38.10 12.70
C THR A 9 21.55 38.10 11.51
N ALA A 10 21.53 37.02 10.73
CA ALA A 10 20.55 36.77 9.66
C ALA A 10 19.75 35.48 9.95
N VAL A 11 18.42 35.55 9.85
CA VAL A 11 17.53 34.40 10.03
C VAL A 11 16.58 34.29 8.84
N GLY A 12 16.67 33.18 8.12
CA GLY A 12 15.85 32.87 6.95
C GLY A 12 15.00 31.62 7.18
N ALA A 13 13.72 31.69 6.86
CA ALA A 13 12.81 30.54 6.93
C ALA A 13 12.05 30.37 5.60
N ALA A 14 11.94 29.14 5.10
CA ALA A 14 11.13 28.84 3.91
C ALA A 14 10.24 27.62 4.13
N GLY A 15 8.96 27.73 3.79
CA GLY A 15 7.96 26.69 3.98
C GLY A 15 7.08 26.52 2.75
N ALA A 16 6.72 25.28 2.44
CA ALA A 16 5.62 24.96 1.54
C ALA A 16 4.87 23.73 2.06
N VAL A 17 3.54 23.76 2.05
CA VAL A 17 2.70 22.58 2.28
C VAL A 17 1.66 22.51 1.18
N ASN A 18 1.64 21.40 0.43
CA ASN A 18 0.70 21.17 -0.66
C ASN A 18 -0.11 19.91 -0.39
N VAL A 19 -1.42 19.97 -0.61
CA VAL A 19 -2.33 18.82 -0.46
C VAL A 19 -3.19 18.71 -1.70
N ILE A 20 -3.20 17.54 -2.33
CA ILE A 20 -4.18 17.14 -3.33
C ILE A 20 -5.02 16.02 -2.75
N THR A 21 -6.34 16.19 -2.77
CA THR A 21 -7.29 15.11 -2.53
C THR A 21 -8.13 14.95 -3.80
N SER A 22 -8.12 13.74 -4.37
CA SER A 22 -8.84 13.38 -5.59
C SER A 22 -9.79 12.22 -5.28
N ASP A 23 -11.04 12.33 -5.68
CA ASP A 23 -12.02 11.24 -5.65
C ASP A 23 -12.69 11.18 -7.03
N VAL A 24 -12.45 10.09 -7.75
CA VAL A 24 -12.90 9.89 -9.13
C VAL A 24 -13.72 8.61 -9.19
N VAL A 25 -15.04 8.76 -9.27
CA VAL A 25 -15.98 7.64 -9.28
C VAL A 25 -16.72 7.59 -10.61
N ALA A 26 -16.65 6.45 -11.28
CA ALA A 26 -17.53 6.05 -12.36
C ALA A 26 -18.26 4.78 -11.92
N GLU A 27 -19.59 4.82 -11.80
CA GLU A 27 -20.33 3.71 -11.20
C GLU A 27 -21.72 3.51 -11.83
N LEU A 28 -22.09 2.25 -12.04
CA LEU A 28 -23.47 1.82 -12.29
C LEU A 28 -24.05 1.25 -10.99
N ALA A 29 -24.71 2.10 -10.20
CA ALA A 29 -25.34 1.74 -8.93
C ALA A 29 -26.86 1.62 -9.07
N GLY A 30 -27.43 0.45 -8.75
CA GLY A 30 -28.89 0.20 -8.83
C GLY A 30 -29.51 0.38 -10.22
N ALA A 31 -28.69 0.31 -11.28
CA ALA A 31 -29.04 0.66 -12.64
C ALA A 31 -29.42 -0.57 -13.47
N THR A 32 -30.39 -0.42 -14.38
CA THR A 32 -30.66 -1.41 -15.44
C THR A 32 -30.09 -0.88 -16.76
N VAL A 33 -29.04 -1.52 -17.28
CA VAL A 33 -28.35 -1.14 -18.52
C VAL A 33 -28.48 -2.27 -19.54
N THR A 34 -28.95 -1.94 -20.74
CA THR A 34 -28.98 -2.85 -21.89
C THR A 34 -28.34 -2.16 -23.09
N ALA A 35 -27.22 -2.69 -23.58
CA ALA A 35 -26.47 -2.16 -24.71
C ALA A 35 -26.30 -3.24 -25.80
N GLY A 36 -26.53 -2.87 -27.06
CA GLY A 36 -26.27 -3.78 -28.19
C GLY A 36 -24.79 -4.01 -28.49
N GLY A 37 -23.92 -3.14 -27.98
CA GLY A 37 -22.46 -3.25 -28.06
C GLY A 37 -21.84 -3.39 -26.67
N ASN A 38 -20.69 -2.72 -26.46
CA ASN A 38 -19.95 -2.76 -25.20
C ASN A 38 -20.58 -1.86 -24.12
N VAL A 39 -20.29 -2.16 -22.85
CA VAL A 39 -20.49 -1.27 -21.69
C VAL A 39 -19.13 -1.01 -21.05
N ALA A 40 -18.74 0.26 -20.93
CA ALA A 40 -17.49 0.66 -20.31
C ALA A 40 -17.74 1.59 -19.12
N VAL A 41 -17.04 1.35 -18.02
CA VAL A 41 -17.03 2.18 -16.81
C VAL A 41 -15.58 2.52 -16.51
N THR A 42 -15.19 3.77 -16.75
CA THR A 42 -13.78 4.21 -16.65
C THR A 42 -13.64 5.37 -15.69
N ALA A 43 -12.73 5.23 -14.72
CA ALA A 43 -12.32 6.27 -13.79
C ALA A 43 -10.80 6.46 -13.90
N THR A 44 -10.33 7.70 -14.00
CA THR A 44 -8.90 8.00 -14.20
C THR A 44 -8.46 9.26 -13.45
N THR A 45 -7.29 9.22 -12.83
CA THR A 45 -6.65 10.37 -12.18
C THR A 45 -5.14 10.44 -12.47
N THR A 46 -4.56 11.64 -12.35
CA THR A 46 -3.14 11.96 -12.61
C THR A 46 -2.63 13.04 -11.63
N PRO A 47 -2.75 12.82 -10.30
CA PRO A 47 -2.42 13.82 -9.29
C PRO A 47 -0.93 14.19 -9.36
N THR A 48 -0.64 15.49 -9.43
CA THR A 48 0.72 15.97 -9.65
C THR A 48 1.05 17.12 -8.71
N ILE A 49 2.10 16.96 -7.90
CA ILE A 49 2.71 18.04 -7.14
C ILE A 49 4.14 18.26 -7.67
N ARG A 50 4.48 19.52 -7.93
CA ARG A 50 5.82 20.00 -8.27
C ARG A 50 6.16 21.11 -7.28
N SER A 51 7.13 20.90 -6.40
CA SER A 51 7.33 21.74 -5.21
C SER A 51 8.80 22.07 -4.94
N LEU A 52 9.05 23.32 -4.54
CA LEU A 52 10.39 23.84 -4.26
C LEU A 52 10.34 24.73 -3.00
N SER A 53 11.12 24.38 -1.99
CA SER A 53 11.43 25.24 -0.85
C SER A 53 12.93 25.57 -0.88
N MET A 54 13.27 26.84 -0.67
CA MET A 54 14.66 27.30 -0.63
C MET A 54 14.77 28.43 0.38
N GLY A 55 15.71 28.33 1.31
CA GLY A 55 16.05 29.35 2.29
C GLY A 55 17.56 29.59 2.23
N VAL A 56 17.95 30.86 2.25
CA VAL A 56 19.35 31.28 2.26
C VAL A 56 19.55 32.35 3.31
N SER A 57 20.53 32.18 4.21
CA SER A 57 20.90 33.20 5.20
C SER A 57 22.40 33.49 5.13
N GLY A 58 22.77 34.77 5.11
CA GLY A 58 24.15 35.24 5.07
C GLY A 58 24.43 36.31 6.12
N SER A 59 25.48 36.17 6.92
CA SER A 59 25.88 37.23 7.86
C SER A 59 27.37 37.26 8.23
N GLY A 60 27.79 38.32 8.92
CA GLY A 60 29.14 38.46 9.46
C GLY A 60 29.36 37.79 10.82
N GLU A 61 28.32 37.38 11.53
CA GLU A 61 28.43 36.71 12.84
C GLU A 61 27.61 35.41 12.84
N THR A 62 26.27 35.50 12.96
CA THR A 62 25.38 34.32 13.08
C THR A 62 24.36 34.23 11.93
N ALA A 63 24.30 33.09 11.25
CA ALA A 63 23.34 32.82 10.18
C ALA A 63 22.53 31.56 10.49
N VAL A 64 21.20 31.68 10.51
CA VAL A 64 20.27 30.56 10.79
C VAL A 64 19.29 30.39 9.64
N THR A 65 19.25 29.20 9.04
CA THR A 65 18.30 28.85 7.99
C THR A 65 17.47 27.63 8.39
N VAL A 66 16.15 27.74 8.25
CA VAL A 66 15.22 26.63 8.44
C VAL A 66 14.32 26.48 7.22
N THR A 67 14.32 25.31 6.60
CA THR A 67 13.41 25.01 5.49
C THR A 67 12.60 23.76 5.70
N ALA A 68 11.29 23.87 5.51
CA ALA A 68 10.34 22.78 5.60
C ALA A 68 9.58 22.63 4.28
N LEU A 69 9.31 21.40 3.87
CA LEU A 69 8.47 21.12 2.71
C LEU A 69 7.62 19.86 2.95
N GLY A 70 6.31 20.01 2.82
CA GLY A 70 5.33 18.94 3.03
C GLY A 70 4.45 18.75 1.80
N ASN A 71 4.31 17.54 1.28
CA ASN A 71 3.35 17.24 0.22
C ASN A 71 2.51 16.02 0.57
N VAL A 72 1.21 16.10 0.29
CA VAL A 72 0.28 14.99 0.47
C VAL A 72 -0.56 14.84 -0.80
N ILE A 73 -0.60 13.63 -1.36
CA ILE A 73 -1.57 13.22 -2.37
C ILE A 73 -2.44 12.12 -1.75
N VAL A 74 -3.75 12.29 -1.80
CA VAL A 74 -4.72 11.23 -1.50
C VAL A 74 -5.62 11.07 -2.71
N SER A 75 -5.61 9.90 -3.34
CA SER A 75 -6.42 9.61 -4.52
C SER A 75 -7.28 8.38 -4.30
N THR A 76 -8.58 8.51 -4.55
CA THR A 76 -9.52 7.40 -4.66
C THR A 76 -10.03 7.34 -6.10
N VAL A 77 -9.96 6.18 -6.72
CA VAL A 77 -10.41 5.93 -8.10
C VAL A 77 -11.28 4.69 -8.09
N THR A 78 -12.56 4.82 -8.42
CA THR A 78 -13.51 3.69 -8.41
C THR A 78 -14.21 3.56 -9.76
N ALA A 79 -14.06 2.40 -10.40
CA ALA A 79 -14.87 1.94 -11.53
C ALA A 79 -15.76 0.79 -11.06
N GLY A 80 -17.08 1.02 -10.95
CA GLY A 80 -17.99 0.13 -10.22
C GLY A 80 -19.24 -0.31 -10.99
N ILE A 81 -19.70 -1.54 -10.70
CA ILE A 81 -21.09 -1.95 -10.88
C ILE A 81 -21.58 -2.48 -9.52
N SER A 82 -22.59 -1.83 -8.94
CA SER A 82 -23.00 -2.09 -7.55
C SER A 82 -24.51 -2.01 -7.30
N SER A 83 -24.90 -2.27 -6.05
CA SER A 83 -26.19 -1.87 -5.49
C SER A 83 -27.42 -2.46 -6.19
N GLY A 84 -27.34 -3.71 -6.67
CA GLY A 84 -28.44 -4.40 -7.36
C GLY A 84 -28.51 -4.13 -8.86
N SER A 85 -27.48 -3.55 -9.46
CA SER A 85 -27.44 -3.26 -10.90
C SER A 85 -27.61 -4.52 -11.76
N THR A 86 -28.28 -4.37 -12.90
CA THR A 86 -28.40 -5.38 -13.96
C THR A 86 -27.85 -4.81 -15.26
N VAL A 87 -26.71 -5.32 -15.71
CA VAL A 87 -26.01 -4.88 -16.93
C VAL A 87 -26.02 -6.01 -17.97
N ALA A 88 -26.49 -5.71 -19.17
CA ALA A 88 -26.47 -6.60 -20.32
C ALA A 88 -25.82 -5.90 -21.53
N ALA A 89 -24.68 -6.41 -21.97
CA ALA A 89 -23.95 -5.95 -23.15
C ALA A 89 -23.99 -7.02 -24.25
N GLY A 90 -24.17 -6.60 -25.50
CA GLY A 90 -24.01 -7.48 -26.67
C GLY A 90 -22.53 -7.75 -27.00
N GLY A 91 -21.65 -6.84 -26.58
CA GLY A 91 -20.20 -7.01 -26.57
C GLY A 91 -19.64 -7.07 -25.14
N ASN A 92 -18.47 -6.48 -24.94
CA ASN A 92 -17.70 -6.58 -23.71
C ASN A 92 -18.28 -5.70 -22.58
N VAL A 93 -18.04 -6.11 -21.33
CA VAL A 93 -18.18 -5.23 -20.16
C VAL A 93 -16.78 -4.94 -19.62
N THR A 94 -16.40 -3.67 -19.53
CA THR A 94 -15.06 -3.26 -19.09
C THR A 94 -15.14 -2.25 -17.96
N LEU A 95 -14.50 -2.55 -16.84
CA LEU A 95 -14.30 -1.64 -15.71
C LEU A 95 -12.81 -1.29 -15.66
N SER A 96 -12.49 0.00 -15.73
CA SER A 96 -11.10 0.49 -15.75
C SER A 96 -10.93 1.59 -14.70
N ALA A 97 -10.21 1.30 -13.63
CA ALA A 97 -9.81 2.27 -12.62
C ALA A 97 -8.30 2.49 -12.75
N GLN A 98 -7.89 3.73 -13.02
CA GLN A 98 -6.49 4.05 -13.30
C GLN A 98 -6.03 5.29 -12.54
N ASP A 99 -5.02 5.14 -11.71
CA ASP A 99 -4.18 6.24 -11.25
C ASP A 99 -2.86 6.17 -12.05
N ILE A 100 -2.63 7.18 -12.88
CA ILE A 100 -1.60 7.14 -13.93
C ILE A 100 -0.47 8.11 -13.61
N ALA A 101 0.77 7.67 -13.84
CA ALA A 101 1.96 8.50 -13.76
C ALA A 101 1.80 9.79 -14.59
N PRO A 102 2.04 10.98 -14.01
CA PRO A 102 1.91 12.23 -14.75
C PRO A 102 3.03 12.41 -15.79
N SER A 103 2.83 13.33 -16.72
CA SER A 103 3.88 13.69 -17.68
C SER A 103 5.13 14.23 -16.96
N PRO A 104 6.35 13.89 -17.42
CA PRO A 104 7.56 14.12 -16.65
C PRO A 104 7.84 15.61 -16.41
N LEU A 105 7.58 16.44 -17.41
CA LEU A 105 7.87 17.87 -17.41
C LEU A 105 6.65 18.65 -17.91
N PRO A 106 6.11 19.65 -17.17
CA PRO A 106 4.99 20.46 -17.61
C PRO A 106 5.31 21.29 -18.86
N ASP A 107 4.33 21.46 -19.76
CA ASP A 107 4.48 22.26 -21.00
C ASP A 107 4.81 23.74 -20.75
N TRP A 108 4.49 24.27 -19.57
CA TRP A 108 4.80 25.65 -19.20
C TRP A 108 6.25 25.86 -18.74
N MET A 109 6.99 24.78 -18.43
CA MET A 109 8.38 24.87 -17.96
C MET A 109 9.41 24.79 -19.09
N LEU A 110 9.15 23.98 -20.12
CA LEU A 110 10.14 23.63 -21.14
C LEU A 110 9.49 23.43 -22.51
N THR A 111 10.17 23.91 -23.56
CA THR A 111 9.80 23.59 -24.96
C THR A 111 10.03 22.10 -25.26
N ALA A 112 9.34 21.56 -26.27
CA ALA A 112 9.46 20.15 -26.66
C ALA A 112 10.92 19.71 -26.92
N THR A 113 11.73 20.54 -27.56
CA THR A 113 13.16 20.27 -27.80
C THR A 113 13.97 20.19 -26.50
N GLN A 114 13.66 21.05 -25.52
CA GLN A 114 14.32 21.02 -24.21
C GLN A 114 13.90 19.80 -23.38
N LYS A 115 12.63 19.37 -23.47
CA LYS A 115 12.18 18.13 -22.82
C LYS A 115 12.91 16.92 -23.38
N ALA A 116 12.97 16.78 -24.71
CA ALA A 116 13.71 15.70 -25.36
C ALA A 116 15.19 15.67 -24.95
N ALA A 117 15.85 16.83 -24.85
CA ALA A 117 17.24 16.91 -24.38
C ALA A 117 17.42 16.55 -22.90
N VAL A 118 16.41 16.82 -22.05
CA VAL A 118 16.42 16.41 -20.63
C VAL A 118 16.13 14.91 -20.50
N GLU A 119 15.21 14.36 -21.29
CA GLU A 119 14.90 12.93 -21.33
C GLU A 119 16.11 12.11 -21.84
N ASP A 120 16.79 12.56 -22.90
CA ASP A 120 18.02 11.96 -23.43
C ASP A 120 19.16 11.99 -22.39
N ALA A 121 19.35 13.13 -21.71
CA ALA A 121 20.34 13.26 -20.63
C ALA A 121 20.01 12.44 -19.37
N LEU A 122 18.77 11.96 -19.23
CA LEU A 122 18.31 11.14 -18.11
C LEU A 122 18.10 9.66 -18.49
N ALA A 123 18.24 9.28 -19.77
CA ALA A 123 17.88 7.95 -20.27
C ALA A 123 18.66 6.80 -19.62
N ASP A 124 19.97 6.99 -19.38
CA ASP A 124 20.83 6.05 -18.65
C ASP A 124 20.94 6.38 -17.14
N SER A 125 20.10 7.29 -16.64
CA SER A 125 20.10 7.71 -15.23
C SER A 125 19.04 6.97 -14.42
N PRO A 126 19.23 6.77 -13.10
CA PRO A 126 18.24 6.14 -12.24
C PRO A 126 17.12 7.10 -11.79
N ILE A 127 16.86 8.18 -12.55
CA ILE A 127 15.90 9.24 -12.22
C ILE A 127 14.71 9.18 -13.19
N ASP A 128 13.53 8.88 -12.65
CA ASP A 128 12.26 9.03 -13.38
C ASP A 128 11.54 10.31 -12.92
N LEU A 129 11.18 11.17 -13.89
CA LEU A 129 10.45 12.41 -13.67
C LEU A 129 8.92 12.23 -13.65
N ARG A 130 8.41 11.03 -14.00
CA ARG A 130 6.98 10.67 -14.01
C ARG A 130 6.42 10.38 -12.60
N SER A 131 6.95 11.06 -11.59
CA SER A 131 6.51 10.95 -10.20
C SER A 131 5.25 11.76 -9.94
N SER A 132 4.35 11.27 -9.08
CA SER A 132 3.19 12.01 -8.57
C SER A 132 3.65 13.23 -7.76
N ILE A 133 4.74 13.10 -6.97
CA ILE A 133 5.37 14.19 -6.22
C ILE A 133 6.82 14.38 -6.69
N LEU A 134 7.15 15.58 -7.19
CA LEU A 134 8.52 16.08 -7.27
C LEU A 134 8.72 17.16 -6.22
N ALA A 135 9.72 16.96 -5.35
CA ALA A 135 9.98 17.80 -4.20
C ALA A 135 11.47 18.13 -4.06
N ILE A 136 11.79 19.42 -3.97
CA ILE A 136 13.15 19.90 -3.71
C ILE A 136 13.12 20.86 -2.52
N ASN A 137 13.93 20.60 -1.49
CA ASN A 137 14.07 21.45 -0.32
C ASN A 137 15.55 21.83 -0.12
N ILE A 138 15.87 23.12 0.01
CA ILE A 138 17.25 23.62 0.07
C ILE A 138 17.44 24.58 1.25
N SER A 139 18.32 24.24 2.19
CA SER A 139 18.74 25.08 3.32
C SER A 139 20.18 25.53 3.12
N VAL A 140 20.43 26.84 3.12
CA VAL A 140 21.78 27.43 3.06
C VAL A 140 21.99 28.41 4.21
N ALA A 141 23.01 28.21 5.03
CA ALA A 141 23.48 29.17 6.03
C ALA A 141 24.97 29.46 5.85
N GLY A 142 25.32 30.73 5.63
CA GLY A 142 26.69 31.21 5.51
C GLY A 142 26.99 32.30 6.54
N SER A 143 28.05 32.14 7.33
CA SER A 143 28.36 33.07 8.43
C SER A 143 29.83 33.43 8.56
N GLY A 144 30.13 34.56 9.22
CA GLY A 144 31.47 34.85 9.72
C GLY A 144 31.88 34.03 10.95
N GLU A 145 30.94 33.61 11.80
CA GLU A 145 31.24 32.88 13.05
C GLU A 145 30.40 31.61 13.28
N THR A 146 29.06 31.69 13.25
CA THR A 146 28.17 30.54 13.48
C THR A 146 27.11 30.38 12.38
N ALA A 147 27.15 29.27 11.65
CA ALA A 147 26.15 28.89 10.64
C ALA A 147 25.33 27.70 11.12
N VAL A 148 24.00 27.81 11.07
CA VAL A 148 23.07 26.72 11.41
C VAL A 148 22.04 26.57 10.30
N GLY A 149 22.06 25.45 9.60
CA GLY A 149 21.06 25.07 8.61
C GLY A 149 20.24 23.87 9.04
N VAL A 150 18.93 23.89 8.77
CA VAL A 150 18.02 22.76 8.98
C VAL A 150 17.09 22.66 7.78
N GLY A 151 17.15 21.56 7.04
CA GLY A 151 16.21 21.23 5.97
C GLY A 151 15.43 19.96 6.28
N ILE A 152 14.10 20.05 6.35
CA ILE A 152 13.21 18.88 6.57
C ILE A 152 12.16 18.73 5.45
N MET A 153 11.96 17.51 4.97
CA MET A 153 10.96 17.19 3.94
C MET A 153 10.08 16.01 4.37
N GLY A 154 8.77 16.10 4.10
CA GLY A 154 7.82 15.01 4.26
C GLY A 154 6.92 14.88 3.03
N ASN A 155 6.88 13.71 2.40
CA ASN A 155 5.96 13.44 1.28
C ASN A 155 5.12 12.19 1.57
N VAL A 156 3.82 12.27 1.29
CA VAL A 156 2.88 11.13 1.43
C VAL A 156 2.05 11.00 0.15
N VAL A 157 1.99 9.79 -0.40
CA VAL A 157 1.01 9.41 -1.43
C VAL A 157 0.16 8.28 -0.86
N THR A 158 -1.16 8.43 -0.90
CA THR A 158 -2.12 7.41 -0.49
C THR A 158 -3.12 7.17 -1.62
N ASN A 159 -2.96 6.05 -2.33
CA ASN A 159 -3.74 5.73 -3.51
C ASN A 159 -4.66 4.53 -3.24
N ARG A 160 -5.95 4.68 -3.59
CA ARG A 160 -6.93 3.59 -3.57
C ARG A 160 -7.59 3.49 -4.94
N THR A 161 -7.18 2.49 -5.71
CA THR A 161 -7.74 2.21 -7.05
C THR A 161 -8.57 0.94 -7.00
N LYS A 162 -9.83 1.00 -7.47
CA LYS A 162 -10.76 -0.14 -7.43
C LYS A 162 -11.56 -0.27 -8.72
N ALA A 163 -11.40 -1.40 -9.41
CA ALA A 163 -12.35 -1.88 -10.40
C ALA A 163 -13.17 -3.02 -9.76
N GLY A 164 -14.51 -2.94 -9.75
CA GLY A 164 -15.27 -4.02 -9.13
C GLY A 164 -16.76 -4.15 -9.43
N ILE A 165 -17.23 -5.39 -9.38
CA ILE A 165 -18.63 -5.78 -9.48
C ILE A 165 -19.07 -6.30 -8.11
N SER A 166 -20.17 -5.78 -7.56
CA SER A 166 -20.70 -6.21 -6.26
C SER A 166 -22.22 -6.26 -6.23
N ASN A 167 -22.80 -7.32 -5.63
CA ASN A 167 -24.25 -7.47 -5.45
C ASN A 167 -25.06 -7.06 -6.71
N SER A 168 -24.64 -7.55 -7.88
CA SER A 168 -25.12 -7.10 -9.20
C SER A 168 -25.07 -8.24 -10.21
N ILE A 169 -25.88 -8.14 -11.27
CA ILE A 169 -25.91 -9.09 -12.38
C ILE A 169 -25.27 -8.44 -13.60
N VAL A 170 -24.22 -9.04 -14.15
CA VAL A 170 -23.49 -8.58 -15.34
C VAL A 170 -23.48 -9.68 -16.39
N ARG A 171 -23.86 -9.36 -17.62
CA ARG A 171 -23.84 -10.27 -18.77
C ARG A 171 -23.16 -9.60 -19.97
N ALA A 172 -22.04 -10.15 -20.43
CA ALA A 172 -21.36 -9.76 -21.66
C ALA A 172 -21.59 -10.85 -22.72
N GLY A 173 -22.32 -10.53 -23.80
CA GLY A 173 -22.63 -11.47 -24.87
C GLY A 173 -23.46 -12.69 -24.45
N VAL A 174 -24.24 -12.61 -23.36
CA VAL A 174 -25.10 -13.69 -22.85
C VAL A 174 -26.51 -13.14 -22.56
N ASN A 175 -27.54 -13.87 -22.99
CA ASN A 175 -28.94 -13.48 -22.74
C ASN A 175 -29.40 -13.80 -21.29
N ALA A 176 -30.62 -13.38 -20.92
CA ALA A 176 -31.17 -13.64 -19.59
C ALA A 176 -31.41 -15.14 -19.27
N ALA A 177 -31.49 -16.00 -20.29
CA ALA A 177 -31.61 -17.46 -20.13
C ALA A 177 -30.26 -18.18 -20.04
N GLY A 178 -29.14 -17.45 -20.10
CA GLY A 178 -27.79 -18.03 -20.05
C GLY A 178 -27.27 -18.54 -21.40
N THR A 179 -27.95 -18.26 -22.52
CA THR A 179 -27.44 -18.59 -23.86
C THR A 179 -26.45 -17.53 -24.33
N THR A 180 -25.27 -17.96 -24.78
CA THR A 180 -24.28 -17.08 -25.44
C THR A 180 -24.85 -16.53 -26.75
N THR A 181 -24.93 -15.21 -26.85
CA THR A 181 -25.31 -14.46 -28.06
C THR A 181 -24.11 -13.89 -28.80
N ASN A 182 -22.96 -13.75 -28.12
CA ASN A 182 -21.68 -13.36 -28.72
C ASN A 182 -20.55 -14.12 -27.99
N ALA A 183 -19.91 -15.05 -28.69
CA ALA A 183 -18.87 -15.93 -28.15
C ALA A 183 -17.46 -15.31 -28.16
N ALA A 184 -17.36 -13.99 -28.33
CA ALA A 184 -16.13 -13.21 -28.18
C ALA A 184 -16.37 -12.01 -27.24
N ALA A 185 -17.35 -12.11 -26.33
CA ALA A 185 -17.72 -11.06 -25.40
C ALA A 185 -17.14 -11.32 -24.01
N ASP A 186 -16.30 -10.42 -23.55
CA ASP A 186 -15.54 -10.58 -22.30
C ASP A 186 -16.05 -9.69 -21.16
N VAL A 187 -15.68 -10.06 -19.93
CA VAL A 187 -15.75 -9.16 -18.76
C VAL A 187 -14.34 -8.87 -18.25
N LEU A 188 -13.91 -7.61 -18.36
CA LEU A 188 -12.57 -7.15 -17.95
C LEU A 188 -12.69 -6.17 -16.78
N LEU A 189 -11.99 -6.45 -15.69
CA LEU A 189 -11.77 -5.54 -14.56
C LEU A 189 -10.28 -5.22 -14.50
N THR A 190 -9.90 -3.97 -14.77
CA THR A 190 -8.51 -3.50 -14.68
C THR A 190 -8.42 -2.39 -13.65
N SER A 191 -7.55 -2.57 -12.66
CA SER A 191 -7.23 -1.59 -11.63
C SER A 191 -5.72 -1.38 -11.62
N HIS A 192 -5.25 -0.14 -11.78
CA HIS A 192 -3.83 0.19 -11.84
C HIS A 192 -3.51 1.47 -11.06
N SER A 193 -2.41 1.50 -10.31
CA SER A 193 -1.85 2.72 -9.72
C SER A 193 -0.38 2.87 -10.09
N THR A 194 0.06 4.10 -10.30
CA THR A 194 1.48 4.43 -10.44
C THR A 194 1.83 5.57 -9.50
N ALA A 195 2.32 5.21 -8.32
CA ALA A 195 2.66 6.14 -7.25
C ALA A 195 4.15 6.45 -7.29
N GLY A 196 4.52 7.72 -7.48
CA GLY A 196 5.93 8.12 -7.55
C GLY A 196 6.27 9.29 -6.64
N ILE A 197 7.36 9.18 -5.89
CA ILE A 197 7.95 10.30 -5.13
C ILE A 197 9.41 10.48 -5.56
N LEU A 198 9.75 11.62 -6.15
CA LEU A 198 11.12 12.08 -6.37
C LEU A 198 11.43 13.24 -5.42
N ALA A 199 12.27 13.00 -4.42
CA ALA A 199 12.45 13.89 -3.26
C ALA A 199 13.93 14.21 -2.99
N MET A 200 14.31 15.49 -3.00
CA MET A 200 15.68 15.93 -2.73
C MET A 200 15.73 16.99 -1.62
N THR A 201 16.43 16.71 -0.53
CA THR A 201 16.72 17.69 0.53
C THR A 201 18.22 17.99 0.57
N LEU A 202 18.58 19.26 0.40
CA LEU A 202 19.96 19.72 0.28
C LEU A 202 20.26 20.73 1.40
N GLY A 203 21.32 20.49 2.15
CA GLY A 203 21.77 21.36 3.23
C GLY A 203 23.21 21.80 3.06
N LEU A 204 23.50 23.08 3.27
CA LEU A 204 24.86 23.58 3.52
C LEU A 204 24.90 24.61 4.64
N GLY A 205 25.69 24.30 5.67
CA GLY A 205 26.15 25.23 6.70
C GLY A 205 27.64 25.53 6.50
N ALA A 206 28.01 26.79 6.31
CA ALA A 206 29.38 27.22 6.10
C ALA A 206 29.74 28.41 6.99
N SER A 207 30.81 28.31 7.76
CA SER A 207 31.35 29.39 8.58
C SER A 207 32.83 29.62 8.28
N SER A 208 33.26 30.87 8.19
CA SER A 208 34.71 31.18 8.23
C SER A 208 35.30 31.14 9.64
N GLY A 209 34.44 31.17 10.66
CA GLY A 209 34.80 31.18 12.08
C GLY A 209 34.47 29.84 12.74
N SER A 210 33.96 29.90 13.97
CA SER A 210 33.88 28.75 14.87
C SER A 210 33.07 27.57 14.29
N THR A 211 31.76 27.75 14.11
CA THR A 211 30.83 26.62 14.06
C THR A 211 29.98 26.60 12.80
N ALA A 212 29.85 25.41 12.19
CA ALA A 212 28.85 25.12 11.17
C ALA A 212 28.06 23.86 11.55
N VAL A 213 26.75 23.99 11.62
CA VAL A 213 25.80 22.89 11.84
C VAL A 213 24.87 22.79 10.64
N GLN A 214 24.70 21.59 10.09
CA GLN A 214 23.68 21.33 9.07
C GLN A 214 22.94 20.03 9.39
N ALA A 215 21.61 20.10 9.48
CA ALA A 215 20.74 18.95 9.60
C ALA A 215 19.86 18.82 8.35
N THR A 216 19.79 17.61 7.77
CA THR A 216 18.98 17.27 6.61
C THR A 216 18.11 16.06 6.95
N GLY A 217 16.79 16.25 6.96
CA GLY A 217 15.81 15.19 7.23
C GLY A 217 14.86 15.00 6.05
N PHE A 218 14.57 13.77 5.66
CA PHE A 218 13.54 13.47 4.67
C PHE A 218 12.76 12.20 5.01
N GLY A 219 11.44 12.27 4.87
CA GLY A 219 10.51 11.16 5.08
C GLY A 219 9.57 11.02 3.88
N ASN A 220 9.51 9.86 3.25
CA ASN A 220 8.60 9.60 2.13
C ASN A 220 7.76 8.34 2.42
N VAL A 221 6.45 8.42 2.20
CA VAL A 221 5.54 7.30 2.41
C VAL A 221 4.64 7.14 1.19
N ILE A 222 4.56 5.92 0.67
CA ILE A 222 3.55 5.50 -0.31
C ILE A 222 2.69 4.41 0.33
N VAL A 223 1.37 4.60 0.30
CA VAL A 223 0.39 3.57 0.69
C VAL A 223 -0.56 3.33 -0.47
N THR A 224 -0.48 2.17 -1.09
CA THR A 224 -1.30 1.83 -2.26
C THR A 224 -2.24 0.67 -1.94
N THR A 225 -3.51 0.79 -2.34
CA THR A 225 -4.47 -0.32 -2.38
C THR A 225 -5.05 -0.42 -3.78
N VAL A 226 -4.82 -1.55 -4.45
CA VAL A 226 -5.32 -1.82 -5.81
C VAL A 226 -6.20 -3.06 -5.80
N ASP A 227 -7.49 -2.85 -6.03
CA ASP A 227 -8.54 -3.87 -5.97
C ASP A 227 -9.10 -4.11 -7.39
N ALA A 228 -9.07 -5.35 -7.89
CA ALA A 228 -9.84 -5.82 -9.05
C ALA A 228 -10.75 -6.97 -8.59
N ILE A 229 -12.01 -6.69 -8.27
CA ILE A 229 -12.84 -7.57 -7.41
C ILE A 229 -14.23 -7.86 -7.98
N ILE A 230 -14.62 -9.15 -8.02
CA ILE A 230 -16.02 -9.58 -8.15
C ILE A 230 -16.46 -10.17 -6.79
N ALA A 231 -17.39 -9.51 -6.09
CA ALA A 231 -17.74 -9.88 -4.72
C ALA A 231 -19.23 -9.76 -4.35
N ALA A 232 -19.55 -10.16 -3.11
CA ALA A 232 -20.82 -9.89 -2.44
C ALA A 232 -22.05 -10.38 -3.23
N GLY A 233 -22.06 -11.64 -3.65
CA GLY A 233 -23.19 -12.27 -4.34
C GLY A 233 -23.37 -11.82 -5.79
N ALA A 234 -22.35 -11.23 -6.43
CA ALA A 234 -22.44 -10.85 -7.83
C ALA A 234 -22.63 -12.08 -8.74
N THR A 235 -23.33 -11.89 -9.86
CA THR A 235 -23.49 -12.90 -10.91
C THR A 235 -22.93 -12.34 -12.21
N VAL A 236 -21.85 -12.93 -12.72
CA VAL A 236 -21.11 -12.43 -13.89
C VAL A 236 -21.06 -13.52 -14.95
N TRP A 237 -21.67 -13.26 -16.11
CA TRP A 237 -21.65 -14.16 -17.27
C TRP A 237 -20.92 -13.50 -18.44
N ALA A 238 -19.91 -14.17 -19.00
CA ALA A 238 -19.21 -13.76 -20.21
C ALA A 238 -19.43 -14.77 -21.35
N GLY A 239 -19.38 -14.29 -22.58
CA GLY A 239 -19.43 -15.11 -23.78
C GLY A 239 -18.11 -15.84 -24.08
N ASP A 240 -16.98 -15.25 -23.68
CA ASP A 240 -15.64 -15.85 -23.72
C ASP A 240 -14.92 -15.71 -22.36
N GLN A 241 -14.12 -14.66 -22.14
CA GLN A 241 -13.22 -14.58 -20.97
C GLN A 241 -13.78 -13.72 -19.82
N VAL A 242 -13.29 -14.02 -18.61
CA VAL A 242 -13.38 -13.13 -17.44
C VAL A 242 -11.97 -12.88 -16.92
N THR A 243 -11.56 -11.62 -16.89
CA THR A 243 -10.19 -11.22 -16.53
C THR A 243 -10.20 -10.11 -15.48
N LEU A 244 -9.51 -10.35 -14.37
CA LEU A 244 -9.29 -9.40 -13.28
C LEU A 244 -7.78 -9.10 -13.21
N THR A 245 -7.41 -7.83 -13.36
CA THR A 245 -6.01 -7.37 -13.26
C THR A 245 -5.91 -6.24 -12.25
N ALA A 246 -5.12 -6.45 -11.19
CA ALA A 246 -4.72 -5.44 -10.21
C ALA A 246 -3.20 -5.23 -10.33
N GLY A 247 -2.75 -3.99 -10.56
CA GLY A 247 -1.33 -3.65 -10.72
C GLY A 247 -0.93 -2.39 -9.96
N ASP A 248 0.26 -2.41 -9.35
CA ASP A 248 0.89 -1.27 -8.67
C ASP A 248 2.35 -1.14 -9.09
N ASP A 249 2.72 0.05 -9.54
CA ASP A 249 4.08 0.52 -9.76
C ASP A 249 4.32 1.66 -8.75
N SER A 250 5.00 1.34 -7.65
CA SER A 250 5.22 2.26 -6.54
C SER A 250 6.71 2.55 -6.38
N SER A 251 7.14 3.79 -6.61
CA SER A 251 8.57 4.17 -6.55
C SER A 251 8.88 5.38 -5.67
N ILE A 252 9.91 5.25 -4.83
CA ILE A 252 10.48 6.36 -4.05
C ILE A 252 11.95 6.53 -4.44
N ARG A 253 12.27 7.67 -5.06
CA ARG A 253 13.63 8.09 -5.40
C ARG A 253 13.99 9.29 -4.52
N SER A 254 14.89 9.12 -3.58
CA SER A 254 15.12 10.08 -2.50
C SER A 254 16.61 10.36 -2.25
N ALA A 255 16.94 11.63 -2.02
CA ALA A 255 18.30 12.06 -1.70
C ALA A 255 18.31 13.13 -0.59
N GLY A 256 19.05 12.88 0.49
CA GLY A 256 19.39 13.87 1.50
C GLY A 256 20.88 14.15 1.48
N LEU A 257 21.26 15.39 1.17
CA LEU A 257 22.66 15.84 1.22
C LEU A 257 22.86 16.88 2.34
N SER A 258 23.97 16.80 3.05
CA SER A 258 24.37 17.77 4.08
C SER A 258 25.86 18.08 4.02
N ILE A 259 26.20 19.36 3.92
CA ILE A 259 27.58 19.85 4.02
C ILE A 259 27.69 20.76 5.24
N ALA A 260 28.67 20.51 6.10
CA ALA A 260 29.03 21.39 7.21
C ALA A 260 30.53 21.73 7.09
N ALA A 261 30.87 23.01 7.00
CA ALA A 261 32.26 23.47 6.84
C ALA A 261 32.57 24.66 7.77
N SER A 262 33.64 24.56 8.57
CA SER A 262 34.03 25.62 9.53
C SER A 262 35.52 25.64 9.82
N SER A 263 35.99 26.60 10.63
CA SER A 263 37.37 26.58 11.13
C SER A 263 37.57 25.67 12.36
N THR A 264 36.57 25.51 13.24
CA THR A 264 36.70 24.65 14.43
C THR A 264 35.71 23.48 14.43
N ASN A 265 34.41 23.74 14.45
CA ASN A 265 33.38 22.71 14.68
C ASN A 265 32.43 22.56 13.49
N ALA A 266 32.46 21.42 12.79
CA ALA A 266 31.57 21.09 11.68
C ALA A 266 30.71 19.88 12.06
N ILE A 267 29.39 20.06 12.14
CA ILE A 267 28.46 19.02 12.58
C ILE A 267 27.37 18.85 11.52
N GLY A 268 27.39 17.71 10.83
CA GLY A 268 26.37 17.32 9.88
C GLY A 268 25.51 16.15 10.39
N ALA A 269 24.22 16.16 10.06
CA ALA A 269 23.34 15.01 10.26
C ALA A 269 22.39 14.84 9.07
N ILE A 270 22.33 13.63 8.51
CA ILE A 270 21.33 13.21 7.52
C ILE A 270 20.49 12.08 8.11
N ILE A 271 19.17 12.21 8.04
CA ILE A 271 18.23 11.13 8.37
C ILE A 271 17.21 11.01 7.24
N GLY A 272 17.26 9.88 6.53
CA GLY A 272 16.29 9.49 5.50
C GLY A 272 15.42 8.34 5.95
N ALA A 273 14.11 8.43 5.74
CA ALA A 273 13.17 7.34 5.95
C ALA A 273 12.23 7.19 4.75
N ASN A 274 12.13 6.00 4.17
CA ASN A 274 11.20 5.72 3.07
C ASN A 274 10.38 4.48 3.37
N VAL A 275 9.06 4.55 3.15
CA VAL A 275 8.13 3.43 3.39
C VAL A 275 7.22 3.26 2.19
N ILE A 276 7.16 2.06 1.62
CA ILE A 276 6.11 1.64 0.68
C ILE A 276 5.26 0.57 1.37
N THR A 277 3.93 0.71 1.31
CA THR A 277 3.00 -0.30 1.80
C THR A 277 1.89 -0.55 0.78
N SER A 278 1.90 -1.73 0.16
CA SER A 278 1.00 -2.07 -0.95
C SER A 278 0.07 -3.25 -0.64
N ARG A 279 -1.23 -3.09 -0.93
CA ARG A 279 -2.22 -4.18 -0.92
C ARG A 279 -2.81 -4.33 -2.32
N ILE A 280 -2.45 -5.41 -3.02
CA ILE A 280 -2.89 -5.71 -4.38
C ILE A 280 -3.75 -6.97 -4.36
N ALA A 281 -5.00 -6.86 -4.82
CA ALA A 281 -5.97 -7.95 -4.79
C ALA A 281 -6.70 -8.09 -6.13
N ALA A 282 -6.50 -9.21 -6.82
CA ALA A 282 -7.38 -9.70 -7.87
C ALA A 282 -8.24 -10.82 -7.26
N GLU A 283 -9.53 -10.57 -7.02
CA GLU A 283 -10.34 -11.40 -6.11
C GLU A 283 -11.72 -11.74 -6.69
N ILE A 284 -12.10 -13.01 -6.64
CA ILE A 284 -13.49 -13.45 -6.77
C ILE A 284 -13.93 -14.05 -5.45
N ALA A 285 -14.75 -13.33 -4.69
CA ALA A 285 -15.23 -13.76 -3.38
C ALA A 285 -16.75 -13.87 -3.38
N GLY A 286 -17.25 -15.10 -3.33
CA GLY A 286 -18.67 -15.35 -3.15
C GLY A 286 -19.57 -14.79 -4.21
N SER A 287 -19.22 -15.08 -5.45
CA SER A 287 -19.91 -14.61 -6.64
C SER A 287 -19.99 -15.74 -7.65
N THR A 288 -21.10 -15.82 -8.38
CA THR A 288 -21.25 -16.80 -9.46
C THR A 288 -20.64 -16.24 -10.73
N VAL A 289 -19.52 -16.82 -11.18
CA VAL A 289 -18.90 -16.50 -12.47
C VAL A 289 -19.13 -17.64 -13.44
N LYS A 290 -19.55 -17.31 -14.66
CA LYS A 290 -19.66 -18.25 -15.79
C LYS A 290 -19.08 -17.59 -17.04
N ASN A 291 -18.33 -18.33 -17.83
CA ASN A 291 -17.61 -17.78 -18.97
C ASN A 291 -17.48 -18.86 -20.06
N GLY A 292 -17.23 -18.46 -21.32
CA GLY A 292 -17.11 -19.38 -22.45
C GLY A 292 -15.70 -19.97 -22.66
N GLY A 293 -14.67 -19.27 -22.18
CA GLY A 293 -13.27 -19.63 -22.35
C GLY A 293 -12.49 -19.57 -21.04
N ALA A 294 -11.46 -18.72 -20.98
CA ALA A 294 -10.54 -18.64 -19.83
C ALA A 294 -11.05 -17.75 -18.68
N LEU A 295 -10.66 -18.12 -17.46
CA LEU A 295 -10.80 -17.29 -16.25
C LEU A 295 -9.40 -16.92 -15.74
N SER A 296 -9.12 -15.63 -15.65
CA SER A 296 -7.79 -15.10 -15.33
C SER A 296 -7.83 -14.05 -14.21
N LEU A 297 -7.04 -14.26 -13.14
CA LEU A 297 -6.82 -13.29 -12.08
C LEU A 297 -5.32 -12.98 -11.99
N THR A 298 -4.95 -11.71 -12.07
CA THR A 298 -3.56 -11.25 -12.08
C THR A 298 -3.37 -10.13 -11.08
N ALA A 299 -2.53 -10.33 -10.08
CA ALA A 299 -2.14 -9.34 -9.08
C ALA A 299 -0.63 -9.08 -9.19
N LEU A 300 -0.23 -7.84 -9.49
CA LEU A 300 1.16 -7.44 -9.72
C LEU A 300 1.54 -6.29 -8.80
N SER A 301 2.69 -6.40 -8.13
CA SER A 301 3.29 -5.33 -7.34
C SER A 301 4.75 -5.19 -7.72
N ASP A 302 5.13 -4.03 -8.26
CA ASP A 302 6.53 -3.62 -8.42
C ASP A 302 6.78 -2.40 -7.54
N ALA A 303 7.71 -2.53 -6.59
CA ALA A 303 7.99 -1.52 -5.57
C ALA A 303 9.50 -1.22 -5.51
N ASP A 304 9.92 -0.01 -5.90
CA ASP A 304 11.34 0.40 -5.93
C ASP A 304 11.62 1.55 -4.96
N VAL A 305 12.60 1.37 -4.07
CA VAL A 305 13.13 2.45 -3.22
C VAL A 305 14.60 2.67 -3.55
N LEU A 306 14.92 3.81 -4.16
CA LEU A 306 16.28 4.32 -4.28
C LEU A 306 16.51 5.43 -3.25
N ALA A 307 17.38 5.18 -2.28
CA ALA A 307 17.64 6.10 -1.17
C ALA A 307 19.13 6.47 -1.05
N LEU A 308 19.42 7.77 -1.10
CA LEU A 308 20.74 8.33 -0.87
C LEU A 308 20.73 9.21 0.39
N SER A 309 21.59 8.90 1.36
CA SER A 309 21.99 9.84 2.41
C SER A 309 23.49 10.13 2.26
N GLY A 310 23.88 11.38 2.19
CA GLY A 310 25.26 11.76 1.86
C GLY A 310 25.69 13.06 2.51
N GLY A 311 26.96 13.19 2.87
CA GLY A 311 27.46 14.47 3.34
C GLY A 311 28.97 14.57 3.49
N VAL A 312 29.39 15.78 3.85
CA VAL A 312 30.76 16.10 4.25
C VAL A 312 30.74 17.01 5.49
N GLY A 313 31.40 16.61 6.57
CA GLY A 313 31.84 17.48 7.66
C GLY A 313 33.30 17.87 7.47
N GLY A 314 33.61 19.17 7.42
CA GLY A 314 34.97 19.68 7.20
C GLY A 314 35.37 20.74 8.23
N SER A 315 36.40 20.52 9.04
CA SER A 315 36.88 21.53 9.99
C SER A 315 38.36 21.42 10.37
N GLY A 316 38.89 22.43 11.07
CA GLY A 316 40.23 22.40 11.64
C GLY A 316 40.33 21.67 12.99
N GLU A 317 39.22 21.44 13.69
CA GLU A 317 39.20 20.80 15.02
C GLU A 317 38.25 19.61 15.03
N THR A 318 36.95 19.79 15.30
CA THR A 318 35.97 18.70 15.39
C THR A 318 35.11 18.64 14.13
N ALA A 319 35.13 17.51 13.41
CA ALA A 319 34.17 17.23 12.34
C ALA A 319 33.35 15.99 12.70
N VAL A 320 32.04 16.11 12.74
CA VAL A 320 31.11 15.00 12.97
C VAL A 320 30.12 14.98 11.81
N LEU A 321 29.90 13.80 11.24
CA LEU A 321 28.86 13.57 10.27
C LEU A 321 28.18 12.23 10.56
N VAL A 322 26.86 12.27 10.65
CA VAL A 322 26.03 11.08 10.80
C VAL A 322 25.10 11.00 9.59
N SER A 323 25.11 9.87 8.88
CA SER A 323 24.33 9.64 7.66
C SER A 323 23.50 8.37 7.80
N LEU A 324 22.19 8.51 8.02
CA LEU A 324 21.28 7.40 8.27
C LEU A 324 20.23 7.29 7.15
N SER A 325 20.02 6.09 6.65
CA SER A 325 18.88 5.74 5.77
C SER A 325 18.16 4.50 6.29
N ALA A 326 16.85 4.61 6.47
CA ALA A 326 15.97 3.50 6.81
C ALA A 326 14.90 3.33 5.73
N ASN A 327 14.77 2.13 5.17
CA ASN A 327 13.79 1.87 4.11
C ASN A 327 12.98 0.60 4.41
N VAL A 328 11.66 0.68 4.20
CA VAL A 328 10.74 -0.44 4.40
C VAL A 328 9.86 -0.59 3.17
N ILE A 329 9.79 -1.79 2.61
CA ILE A 329 8.71 -2.20 1.72
C ILE A 329 7.94 -3.32 2.41
N ALA A 330 6.63 -3.18 2.51
CA ALA A 330 5.77 -4.24 3.03
C ALA A 330 4.52 -4.37 2.14
N GLY A 331 4.01 -5.58 1.96
CA GLY A 331 2.81 -5.71 1.14
C GLY A 331 2.18 -7.08 1.08
N THR A 332 0.98 -7.10 0.52
CA THR A 332 0.21 -8.31 0.23
C THR A 332 -0.21 -8.28 -1.23
N THR A 333 0.25 -9.24 -2.03
CA THR A 333 -0.17 -9.42 -3.43
C THR A 333 -0.92 -10.73 -3.54
N ALA A 334 -2.20 -10.68 -3.92
CA ALA A 334 -3.09 -11.83 -3.88
C ALA A 334 -3.99 -11.96 -5.12
N ALA A 335 -3.94 -13.12 -5.76
CA ALA A 335 -4.86 -13.56 -6.81
C ALA A 335 -5.65 -14.76 -6.28
N VAL A 336 -6.91 -14.54 -5.88
CA VAL A 336 -7.65 -15.52 -5.05
C VAL A 336 -9.09 -15.69 -5.51
N ILE A 337 -9.57 -16.94 -5.50
CA ILE A 337 -10.99 -17.29 -5.64
C ILE A 337 -11.48 -17.97 -4.35
N THR A 338 -12.51 -17.42 -3.73
CA THR A 338 -13.21 -18.01 -2.57
C THR A 338 -14.72 -18.06 -2.79
N ASP A 339 -15.40 -19.00 -2.12
CA ASP A 339 -16.85 -18.94 -2.01
C ASP A 339 -17.33 -17.84 -1.03
N ALA A 340 -18.63 -17.50 -1.10
CA ALA A 340 -19.28 -16.53 -0.22
C ALA A 340 -19.26 -17.00 1.22
N THR A 341 -19.21 -18.31 1.39
CA THR A 341 -18.80 -18.95 2.62
C THR A 341 -17.28 -18.93 2.74
N GLY A 342 -16.76 -17.79 3.20
CA GLY A 342 -15.78 -17.90 4.29
C GLY A 342 -16.49 -18.71 5.37
N LEU A 343 -16.13 -20.00 5.47
CA LEU A 343 -16.98 -21.10 6.00
C LEU A 343 -17.96 -20.60 7.06
N GLY A 344 -19.24 -20.57 6.70
CA GLY A 344 -20.25 -19.73 7.37
C GLY A 344 -20.74 -20.28 8.70
N TYR A 345 -19.85 -20.67 9.60
CA TYR A 345 -20.20 -21.04 10.97
C TYR A 345 -21.04 -19.90 11.55
N SER A 346 -22.22 -20.23 12.07
CA SER A 346 -23.11 -19.19 12.58
C SER A 346 -23.95 -19.65 13.75
N LEU A 347 -24.27 -18.69 14.62
CA LEU A 347 -25.21 -18.83 15.72
C LEU A 347 -26.41 -17.92 15.43
N THR A 348 -27.53 -18.52 15.05
CA THR A 348 -28.75 -17.80 14.68
C THR A 348 -29.74 -17.81 15.85
N PRO A 349 -30.00 -16.67 16.51
CA PRO A 349 -30.94 -16.61 17.63
C PRO A 349 -32.37 -16.81 17.15
N ALA A 350 -33.23 -17.41 17.97
CA ALA A 350 -34.66 -17.53 17.65
C ALA A 350 -35.30 -16.13 17.46
N GLY A 351 -35.57 -15.75 16.21
CA GLY A 351 -36.11 -14.43 15.84
C GLY A 351 -35.06 -13.31 15.68
N GLY A 352 -33.76 -13.64 15.61
CA GLY A 352 -32.67 -12.67 15.42
C GLY A 352 -31.86 -12.91 14.14
N ALA A 353 -31.04 -11.93 13.75
CA ALA A 353 -30.06 -12.10 12.67
C ALA A 353 -28.90 -13.01 13.11
N ALA A 354 -28.42 -13.84 12.18
CA ALA A 354 -27.28 -14.73 12.39
C ALA A 354 -26.03 -13.98 12.87
N LYS A 355 -25.29 -14.59 13.80
CA LYS A 355 -23.94 -14.18 14.19
C LYS A 355 -22.93 -15.08 13.50
N ALA A 356 -22.18 -14.53 12.55
CA ALA A 356 -21.06 -15.23 11.94
C ALA A 356 -19.99 -15.53 12.99
N VAL A 357 -19.35 -16.69 12.82
CA VAL A 357 -18.26 -17.19 13.66
C VAL A 357 -17.12 -17.58 12.73
N ASP A 358 -15.90 -17.16 13.04
CA ASP A 358 -14.70 -17.70 12.42
C ASP A 358 -13.95 -18.58 13.44
N PRO A 359 -14.04 -19.91 13.35
CA PRO A 359 -13.37 -20.78 14.32
C PRO A 359 -11.84 -20.78 14.20
N THR A 360 -11.24 -20.11 13.20
CA THR A 360 -9.78 -19.97 13.11
C THR A 360 -9.25 -18.81 13.98
N THR A 361 -10.08 -17.78 14.22
CA THR A 361 -9.68 -16.58 14.99
C THR A 361 -10.51 -16.34 16.26
N GLN A 362 -11.75 -16.83 16.33
CA GLN A 362 -12.70 -16.53 17.41
C GLN A 362 -12.98 -17.71 18.35
N LEU A 363 -12.66 -18.95 17.96
CA LEU A 363 -12.80 -20.13 18.81
C LEU A 363 -11.54 -20.33 19.66
N ASN A 364 -11.71 -20.45 20.97
CA ASN A 364 -10.68 -20.93 21.89
C ASN A 364 -11.13 -22.27 22.51
N SER A 365 -10.69 -23.37 21.91
CA SER A 365 -10.97 -24.73 22.38
C SER A 365 -10.38 -25.07 23.74
N ALA A 366 -9.33 -24.39 24.20
CA ALA A 366 -8.80 -24.60 25.55
C ALA A 366 -9.67 -23.92 26.64
N GLY A 367 -10.62 -23.07 26.24
CA GLY A 367 -11.52 -22.34 27.14
C GLY A 367 -13.00 -22.50 26.83
N ASP A 368 -13.40 -23.31 25.85
CA ASP A 368 -14.76 -23.46 25.30
C ASP A 368 -15.46 -22.15 24.90
N THR A 369 -14.71 -21.10 24.56
CA THR A 369 -15.30 -19.80 24.23
C THR A 369 -15.27 -19.51 22.74
N ILE A 370 -16.37 -18.96 22.24
CA ILE A 370 -16.47 -18.28 20.94
C ILE A 370 -16.54 -16.77 21.21
N ASP A 371 -15.69 -15.99 20.54
CA ASP A 371 -15.73 -14.53 20.60
C ASP A 371 -16.67 -13.96 19.52
N LEU A 372 -17.78 -13.36 19.95
CA LEU A 372 -18.78 -12.74 19.07
C LEU A 372 -18.65 -11.21 19.01
N GLY A 373 -17.58 -10.66 19.61
CA GLY A 373 -17.37 -9.23 19.76
C GLY A 373 -18.30 -8.58 20.79
N THR A 374 -17.87 -7.41 21.28
CA THR A 374 -18.67 -6.62 22.23
C THR A 374 -19.99 -6.18 21.57
N GLY A 375 -21.11 -6.35 22.28
CA GLY A 375 -22.43 -5.95 21.78
C GLY A 375 -23.20 -7.01 20.98
N HIS A 376 -22.87 -8.31 21.12
CA HIS A 376 -23.63 -9.43 20.53
C HIS A 376 -25.12 -9.51 20.94
N LYS A 377 -25.54 -8.82 22.02
CA LYS A 377 -26.91 -8.73 22.60
C LYS A 377 -27.52 -10.02 23.16
N LEU A 378 -26.93 -11.18 22.88
CA LEU A 378 -27.27 -12.47 23.51
C LEU A 378 -27.09 -12.45 25.04
N LYS A 379 -27.90 -13.26 25.73
CA LYS A 379 -27.93 -13.46 27.19
C LYS A 379 -27.80 -14.95 27.55
N THR A 380 -27.38 -15.24 28.78
CA THR A 380 -27.30 -16.62 29.28
C THR A 380 -28.68 -17.29 29.30
N GLY A 381 -28.81 -18.40 28.58
CA GLY A 381 -30.05 -19.14 28.37
C GLY A 381 -30.79 -18.81 27.06
N ASP A 382 -30.31 -17.87 26.24
CA ASP A 382 -30.87 -17.64 24.90
C ASP A 382 -30.62 -18.84 23.98
N ALA A 383 -31.61 -19.20 23.17
CA ALA A 383 -31.52 -20.30 22.21
C ALA A 383 -30.95 -19.80 20.86
N VAL A 384 -29.92 -20.49 20.37
CA VAL A 384 -29.28 -20.26 19.07
C VAL A 384 -29.24 -21.56 18.27
N VAL A 385 -29.63 -21.51 17.00
CA VAL A 385 -29.38 -22.59 16.04
C VAL A 385 -27.95 -22.42 15.54
N TYR A 386 -27.13 -23.46 15.73
CA TYR A 386 -25.81 -23.51 15.13
C TYR A 386 -25.90 -24.04 13.69
N SER A 387 -25.13 -23.44 12.78
CA SER A 387 -24.84 -24.03 11.48
C SER A 387 -23.34 -24.02 11.21
N SER A 388 -22.84 -25.03 10.51
CA SER A 388 -21.44 -25.10 10.02
C SER A 388 -21.23 -24.39 8.69
N GLY A 389 -22.31 -23.87 8.06
CA GLY A 389 -22.25 -23.25 6.73
C GLY A 389 -21.82 -24.22 5.61
N GLY A 390 -21.92 -25.54 5.83
CA GLY A 390 -21.44 -26.57 4.91
C GLY A 390 -20.03 -27.11 5.22
N GLY A 391 -19.33 -26.55 6.20
CA GLY A 391 -18.07 -27.08 6.72
C GLY A 391 -18.24 -28.26 7.68
N ALA A 392 -17.13 -28.81 8.20
CA ALA A 392 -17.17 -29.70 9.36
C ALA A 392 -17.75 -28.99 10.59
N ASP A 393 -18.34 -29.74 11.51
CA ASP A 393 -18.81 -29.17 12.77
C ASP A 393 -17.65 -28.76 13.69
N ILE A 394 -17.76 -27.59 14.34
CA ILE A 394 -17.01 -27.29 15.57
C ILE A 394 -17.23 -28.45 16.55
N GLY A 395 -16.15 -28.99 17.12
CA GLY A 395 -16.23 -30.14 18.01
C GLY A 395 -17.22 -29.92 19.14
N GLY A 396 -18.08 -30.92 19.40
CA GLY A 396 -19.18 -30.81 20.38
C GLY A 396 -20.47 -30.20 19.84
N LEU A 397 -20.45 -29.54 18.68
CA LEU A 397 -21.64 -29.02 17.99
C LEU A 397 -22.06 -29.93 16.82
N ARG A 398 -23.25 -29.67 16.26
CA ARG A 398 -23.84 -30.34 15.08
C ARG A 398 -24.70 -29.37 14.29
N ASP A 399 -24.47 -29.26 12.98
CA ASP A 399 -25.25 -28.40 12.08
C ASP A 399 -26.78 -28.58 12.25
N GLY A 400 -27.49 -27.45 12.17
CA GLY A 400 -28.95 -27.36 12.39
C GLY A 400 -29.42 -27.57 13.83
N THR A 401 -28.54 -27.89 14.78
CA THR A 401 -28.91 -28.17 16.18
C THR A 401 -29.06 -26.88 17.00
N THR A 402 -30.06 -26.84 17.88
CA THR A 402 -30.25 -25.72 18.82
C THR A 402 -29.41 -25.90 20.08
N TYR A 403 -28.67 -24.86 20.44
CA TYR A 403 -27.86 -24.75 21.64
C TYR A 403 -28.27 -23.52 22.47
N TYR A 404 -27.76 -23.44 23.70
CA TYR A 404 -28.10 -22.36 24.64
C TYR A 404 -26.84 -21.59 25.05
N VAL A 405 -26.91 -20.26 24.99
CA VAL A 405 -25.78 -19.37 25.25
C VAL A 405 -25.43 -19.32 26.74
N ILE A 406 -24.14 -19.23 27.07
CA ILE A 406 -23.61 -18.81 28.38
C ILE A 406 -22.69 -17.61 28.15
N VAL A 407 -23.12 -16.41 28.53
CA VAL A 407 -22.30 -15.19 28.44
C VAL A 407 -21.18 -15.24 29.48
N GLN A 408 -20.00 -14.74 29.15
CA GLN A 408 -18.85 -14.65 30.07
C GLN A 408 -18.71 -13.23 30.63
N ASP A 409 -19.22 -12.98 31.84
CA ASP A 409 -19.23 -11.65 32.47
C ASP A 409 -17.80 -11.08 32.69
N SER A 410 -16.80 -11.95 32.86
CA SER A 410 -15.38 -11.58 32.98
C SER A 410 -14.66 -11.35 31.64
N ALA A 411 -15.32 -11.59 30.51
CA ALA A 411 -14.77 -11.46 29.17
C ALA A 411 -15.84 -10.95 28.19
N PRO A 412 -16.19 -9.65 28.23
CA PRO A 412 -17.29 -9.08 27.44
C PRO A 412 -17.06 -9.28 25.94
N GLY A 413 -18.00 -9.96 25.28
CA GLY A 413 -17.89 -10.38 23.88
C GLY A 413 -17.83 -11.90 23.70
N LYS A 414 -17.39 -12.65 24.73
CA LYS A 414 -17.22 -14.11 24.67
C LYS A 414 -18.43 -14.86 25.22
N VAL A 415 -18.76 -15.96 24.55
CA VAL A 415 -19.82 -16.89 24.96
C VAL A 415 -19.33 -18.33 24.97
N LYS A 416 -19.91 -19.16 25.83
CA LYS A 416 -19.91 -20.62 25.71
C LYS A 416 -21.28 -21.11 25.25
N LEU A 417 -21.38 -22.39 24.88
CA LEU A 417 -22.64 -23.04 24.50
C LEU A 417 -22.96 -24.21 25.43
N ALA A 418 -24.24 -24.50 25.61
CA ALA A 418 -24.75 -25.61 26.41
C ALA A 418 -25.85 -26.38 25.67
N ALA A 419 -26.00 -27.67 25.99
CA ALA A 419 -26.97 -28.54 25.35
C ALA A 419 -28.44 -28.25 25.77
N THR A 420 -28.66 -27.68 26.96
CA THR A 420 -30.00 -27.30 27.44
C THR A 420 -30.01 -25.95 28.14
N ALA A 421 -31.17 -25.29 28.18
CA ALA A 421 -31.36 -24.05 28.94
C ALA A 421 -31.11 -24.22 30.46
N LYS A 422 -31.25 -25.44 31.00
CA LYS A 422 -30.92 -25.74 32.39
C LYS A 422 -29.42 -25.83 32.60
N ASP A 423 -28.70 -26.48 31.69
CA ASP A 423 -27.24 -26.55 31.72
C ASP A 423 -26.61 -25.15 31.55
N ALA A 424 -27.15 -24.32 30.65
CA ALA A 424 -26.72 -22.92 30.48
C ALA A 424 -26.83 -22.10 31.78
N LYS A 425 -27.98 -22.20 32.47
CA LYS A 425 -28.20 -21.54 33.77
C LYS A 425 -27.36 -22.11 34.90
N ALA A 426 -26.89 -23.35 34.77
CA ALA A 426 -25.98 -24.01 35.71
C ALA A 426 -24.50 -23.81 35.36
N GLY A 427 -24.18 -23.06 34.30
CA GLY A 427 -22.79 -22.83 33.85
C GLY A 427 -22.12 -24.05 33.20
N LYS A 428 -22.87 -25.12 32.89
CA LYS A 428 -22.34 -26.36 32.32
C LYS A 428 -22.24 -26.25 30.81
N ALA A 429 -21.06 -25.86 30.34
CA ALA A 429 -20.73 -25.74 28.92
C ALA A 429 -20.54 -27.11 28.23
N ILE A 430 -20.64 -27.10 26.90
CA ILE A 430 -20.13 -28.12 25.99
C ILE A 430 -18.63 -27.90 25.81
N ASP A 431 -17.86 -28.99 25.81
CA ASP A 431 -16.44 -29.03 25.43
C ASP A 431 -16.32 -28.74 23.92
N LEU A 432 -15.69 -27.61 23.55
CA LEU A 432 -15.61 -27.15 22.16
C LEU A 432 -14.28 -27.50 21.51
N GLY A 433 -14.24 -28.63 20.81
CA GLY A 433 -13.12 -28.94 19.92
C GLY A 433 -13.02 -27.97 18.74
N ALA A 434 -11.83 -27.79 18.20
CA ALA A 434 -11.68 -27.21 16.86
C ALA A 434 -12.50 -28.05 15.86
N PRO A 435 -13.02 -27.48 14.76
CA PRO A 435 -13.64 -28.28 13.72
C PRO A 435 -12.71 -29.41 13.32
N ALA A 436 -13.25 -30.62 13.19
CA ALA A 436 -12.49 -31.69 12.53
C ALA A 436 -12.05 -31.16 11.16
N SER A 437 -10.82 -31.45 10.73
CA SER A 437 -10.28 -30.90 9.50
C SER A 437 -11.00 -31.45 8.26
N SER A 438 -12.18 -30.92 7.96
CA SER A 438 -12.68 -30.87 6.60
C SER A 438 -11.61 -30.17 5.79
N SER A 439 -10.95 -30.95 4.92
CA SER A 439 -10.28 -30.37 3.76
C SER A 439 -11.28 -29.42 3.13
N VAL A 440 -10.92 -28.14 3.04
CA VAL A 440 -11.72 -27.13 2.34
C VAL A 440 -11.68 -27.49 0.87
N ARG A 441 -12.61 -28.37 0.47
CA ARG A 441 -12.56 -29.04 -0.82
C ARG A 441 -13.06 -28.09 -1.89
N SER A 442 -12.13 -27.44 -2.55
CA SER A 442 -12.39 -26.84 -3.86
C SER A 442 -12.60 -27.96 -4.88
N ASP A 443 -13.68 -27.88 -5.67
CA ASP A 443 -13.90 -28.74 -6.84
C ASP A 443 -13.65 -27.91 -8.10
N VAL A 444 -12.53 -28.16 -8.76
CA VAL A 444 -12.00 -27.30 -9.83
C VAL A 444 -11.97 -28.11 -11.12
N GLN A 445 -12.93 -27.84 -12.01
CA GLN A 445 -13.11 -28.51 -13.30
C GLN A 445 -13.01 -27.56 -14.51
N PRO A 446 -11.82 -26.99 -14.80
CA PRO A 446 -11.53 -26.31 -16.07
C PRO A 446 -11.42 -27.30 -17.25
N GLY A 447 -11.87 -26.89 -18.43
CA GLY A 447 -11.65 -27.63 -19.68
C GLY A 447 -10.28 -27.37 -20.32
N GLY A 448 -9.54 -26.35 -19.83
CA GLY A 448 -8.14 -26.09 -20.18
C GLY A 448 -7.16 -26.38 -19.03
N SER A 449 -5.93 -25.89 -19.15
CA SER A 449 -4.91 -26.00 -18.10
C SER A 449 -5.28 -25.22 -16.84
N VAL A 450 -4.75 -25.67 -15.69
CA VAL A 450 -4.84 -24.96 -14.41
C VAL A 450 -3.45 -24.48 -14.02
N ALA A 451 -3.29 -23.17 -13.83
CA ALA A 451 -2.04 -22.55 -13.39
C ALA A 451 -2.32 -21.61 -12.19
N LEU A 452 -1.68 -21.90 -11.06
CA LEU A 452 -1.65 -21.03 -9.89
C LEU A 452 -0.17 -20.70 -9.62
N THR A 453 0.20 -19.43 -9.81
CA THR A 453 1.58 -18.95 -9.66
C THR A 453 1.64 -17.87 -8.58
N ALA A 454 2.57 -18.02 -7.64
CA ALA A 454 2.92 -16.98 -6.67
C ALA A 454 4.44 -16.79 -6.69
N THR A 455 4.88 -15.62 -7.16
CA THR A 455 6.30 -15.30 -7.41
C THR A 455 6.72 -14.10 -6.58
N ASN A 456 7.85 -14.20 -5.88
CA ASN A 456 8.46 -13.10 -5.16
C ASN A 456 9.95 -13.01 -5.55
N THR A 457 10.36 -11.87 -6.13
CA THR A 457 11.70 -11.60 -6.67
C THR A 457 12.45 -10.51 -5.91
N SER A 458 12.06 -10.27 -4.65
CA SER A 458 12.56 -9.15 -3.84
C SER A 458 14.09 -9.12 -3.64
N SER A 459 14.68 -7.93 -3.63
CA SER A 459 16.13 -7.72 -3.45
C SER A 459 16.46 -6.46 -2.62
N ILE A 460 17.60 -6.49 -1.92
CA ILE A 460 18.13 -5.35 -1.17
C ILE A 460 19.61 -5.16 -1.53
N ASP A 461 19.92 -4.03 -2.18
CA ASP A 461 21.29 -3.54 -2.38
C ASP A 461 21.56 -2.45 -1.35
N ALA A 462 22.49 -2.68 -0.41
CA ALA A 462 22.78 -1.72 0.65
C ALA A 462 24.28 -1.45 0.75
N LEU A 463 24.67 -0.18 0.64
CA LEU A 463 26.03 0.31 0.81
C LEU A 463 26.05 1.42 1.87
N ALA A 464 27.00 1.32 2.80
CA ALA A 464 27.24 2.32 3.84
C ALA A 464 28.75 2.59 3.94
N PHE A 465 29.14 3.87 3.85
CA PHE A 465 30.54 4.31 3.86
C PHE A 465 30.75 5.43 4.86
N GLY A 466 31.19 5.08 6.08
CA GLY A 466 31.79 6.02 7.03
C GLY A 466 33.26 6.26 6.65
N VAL A 467 33.66 7.52 6.49
CA VAL A 467 35.03 7.91 6.12
C VAL A 467 35.52 9.01 7.06
N SER A 468 36.71 8.87 7.65
CA SER A 468 37.29 9.87 8.57
C SER A 468 38.81 10.10 8.36
N GLY A 469 39.30 11.36 8.43
CA GLY A 469 40.72 11.73 8.16
C GLY A 469 41.23 13.01 8.88
N SER A 470 42.56 13.11 9.22
CA SER A 470 42.89 13.46 10.63
C SER A 470 44.30 14.06 11.13
N GLY A 471 44.37 15.31 11.71
CA GLY A 471 45.30 15.96 12.73
C GLY A 471 44.99 16.38 14.27
N THR A 472 43.73 16.55 14.82
CA THR A 472 43.22 16.36 16.25
C THR A 472 41.96 15.38 16.49
N THR A 473 40.68 15.59 16.05
CA THR A 473 39.45 14.70 16.18
C THR A 473 38.36 14.73 15.03
N ALA A 474 37.95 13.60 14.39
CA ALA A 474 36.92 13.44 13.31
C ALA A 474 36.01 12.17 13.44
N VAL A 475 34.69 12.27 13.18
CA VAL A 475 33.72 11.15 13.28
C VAL A 475 32.82 11.04 12.03
N GLY A 476 32.91 9.95 11.26
CA GLY A 476 32.08 9.68 10.07
C GLY A 476 31.24 8.41 10.23
N VAL A 477 29.93 8.55 10.46
CA VAL A 477 28.99 7.43 10.65
C VAL A 477 28.09 7.26 9.43
N ALA A 478 27.94 6.04 8.94
CA ALA A 478 26.99 5.72 7.87
C ALA A 478 26.20 4.44 8.19
N LEU A 479 24.86 4.49 8.14
CA LEU A 479 24.00 3.33 8.38
C LEU A 479 22.87 3.24 7.34
N ALA A 480 22.73 2.06 6.75
CA ALA A 480 21.60 1.69 5.91
C ALA A 480 20.82 0.53 6.58
N ALA A 481 19.55 0.73 6.91
CA ALA A 481 18.67 -0.25 7.54
C ALA A 481 17.46 -0.53 6.64
N ASN A 482 17.40 -1.73 6.06
CA ASN A 482 16.44 -2.04 5.00
C ASN A 482 15.63 -3.29 5.35
N VAL A 483 14.31 -3.25 5.14
CA VAL A 483 13.39 -4.36 5.40
C VAL A 483 12.44 -4.53 4.21
N ILE A 484 12.30 -5.76 3.72
CA ILE A 484 11.22 -6.16 2.82
C ILE A 484 10.37 -7.23 3.52
N ALA A 485 9.07 -7.01 3.61
CA ALA A 485 8.11 -7.87 4.31
C ALA A 485 6.86 -8.09 3.45
N ASN A 486 6.98 -8.96 2.44
CA ASN A 486 5.93 -9.21 1.46
C ASN A 486 5.29 -10.60 1.63
N SER A 487 3.97 -10.65 1.50
CA SER A 487 3.21 -11.89 1.34
C SER A 487 2.67 -11.96 -0.09
N THR A 488 2.86 -13.09 -0.75
CA THR A 488 2.38 -13.35 -2.11
C THR A 488 1.58 -14.65 -2.11
N GLU A 489 0.28 -14.56 -2.38
CA GLU A 489 -0.64 -15.68 -2.23
C GLU A 489 -1.49 -15.89 -3.49
N THR A 490 -1.55 -17.13 -3.95
CA THR A 490 -2.41 -17.53 -5.07
C THR A 490 -3.20 -18.77 -4.67
N ALA A 491 -4.53 -18.65 -4.61
CA ALA A 491 -5.37 -19.68 -4.00
C ALA A 491 -6.76 -19.82 -4.64
N VAL A 492 -7.29 -21.04 -4.61
CA VAL A 492 -8.70 -21.36 -4.92
C VAL A 492 -9.24 -22.18 -3.76
N SER A 493 -10.12 -21.58 -2.94
CA SER A 493 -10.54 -22.14 -1.65
C SER A 493 -12.07 -22.21 -1.49
N GLY A 494 -12.57 -23.39 -1.12
CA GLY A 494 -13.97 -23.58 -0.69
C GLY A 494 -15.01 -23.48 -1.80
N THR A 495 -14.59 -23.51 -3.07
CA THR A 495 -15.43 -23.19 -4.22
C THR A 495 -15.60 -24.37 -5.17
N THR A 496 -16.78 -24.49 -5.78
CA THR A 496 -17.01 -25.34 -6.96
C THR A 496 -16.89 -24.49 -8.22
N LEU A 497 -15.78 -24.62 -8.93
CA LEU A 497 -15.42 -23.82 -10.09
C LEU A 497 -15.34 -24.69 -11.34
N SER A 498 -16.13 -24.36 -12.37
CA SER A 498 -16.02 -24.98 -13.69
C SER A 498 -16.00 -23.90 -14.77
N THR A 499 -15.01 -24.00 -15.66
CA THR A 499 -14.73 -23.05 -16.74
C THR A 499 -14.44 -23.84 -18.03
N PRO A 500 -14.95 -23.50 -19.21
CA PRO A 500 -14.70 -24.33 -20.40
C PRO A 500 -13.25 -24.24 -20.90
N GLY A 501 -12.56 -23.11 -20.66
CA GLY A 501 -11.15 -22.90 -20.97
C GLY A 501 -10.24 -23.05 -19.75
N ALA A 502 -9.05 -22.44 -19.84
CA ALA A 502 -8.03 -22.48 -18.80
C ALA A 502 -8.39 -21.64 -17.56
N LEU A 503 -7.82 -22.03 -16.42
CA LEU A 503 -7.84 -21.27 -15.17
C LEU A 503 -6.43 -20.78 -14.86
N SER A 504 -6.24 -19.46 -14.80
CA SER A 504 -4.97 -18.83 -14.47
C SER A 504 -5.13 -17.89 -13.29
N LEU A 505 -4.36 -18.10 -12.23
CA LEU A 505 -4.21 -17.12 -11.15
C LEU A 505 -2.71 -16.82 -10.99
N THR A 506 -2.34 -15.55 -11.02
CA THR A 506 -0.94 -15.10 -10.96
C THR A 506 -0.81 -13.98 -9.92
N SER A 507 0.06 -14.18 -8.94
CA SER A 507 0.49 -13.15 -8.00
C SER A 507 1.99 -12.94 -8.13
N GLU A 508 2.43 -11.72 -8.40
CA GLU A 508 3.85 -11.39 -8.55
C GLU A 508 4.23 -10.16 -7.72
N SER A 509 5.28 -10.30 -6.91
CA SER A 509 5.83 -9.23 -6.10
C SER A 509 7.33 -9.05 -6.38
N SER A 510 7.66 -7.94 -7.03
CA SER A 510 9.00 -7.40 -7.14
C SER A 510 9.12 -6.27 -6.11
N ALA A 511 10.03 -6.40 -5.15
CA ALA A 511 10.35 -5.29 -4.24
C ALA A 511 11.86 -5.10 -4.18
N ILE A 512 12.30 -3.89 -4.46
CA ILE A 512 13.70 -3.54 -4.59
C ILE A 512 14.00 -2.38 -3.66
N ILE A 513 15.01 -2.54 -2.80
CA ILE A 513 15.57 -1.44 -2.02
C ILE A 513 17.03 -1.26 -2.41
N ARG A 514 17.39 -0.10 -2.96
CA ARG A 514 18.78 0.31 -3.21
C ARG A 514 19.12 1.49 -2.31
N THR A 515 20.08 1.31 -1.43
CA THR A 515 20.47 2.32 -0.43
C THR A 515 21.96 2.62 -0.50
N LEU A 516 22.29 3.90 -0.50
CA LEU A 516 23.65 4.40 -0.36
C LEU A 516 23.70 5.43 0.78
N ALA A 517 24.36 5.08 1.87
CA ALA A 517 24.68 5.98 2.97
C ALA A 517 26.16 6.36 2.93
N ILE A 518 26.48 7.65 2.93
CA ILE A 518 27.86 8.16 2.93
C ILE A 518 28.01 9.20 4.03
N GLY A 519 28.98 8.99 4.92
CA GLY A 519 29.36 9.90 6.00
C GLY A 519 30.85 10.21 5.95
N VAL A 520 31.26 11.23 5.18
CA VAL A 520 32.65 11.74 5.19
C VAL A 520 32.86 12.83 6.25
N SER A 521 33.84 12.64 7.13
CA SER A 521 34.31 13.66 8.07
C SER A 521 35.81 13.88 7.92
N ALA A 522 36.19 15.07 7.46
CA ALA A 522 37.56 15.52 7.43
C ALA A 522 37.75 16.58 8.51
N SER A 523 38.52 16.21 9.51
CA SER A 523 39.17 17.19 10.36
C SER A 523 40.49 16.58 10.73
N SER A 524 40.45 15.77 11.79
CA SER A 524 41.52 15.87 12.74
C SER A 524 41.79 14.52 13.55
N THR A 525 43.04 14.15 13.94
CA THR A 525 43.75 12.85 14.25
C THR A 525 42.89 11.69 14.68
N THR A 526 41.96 11.92 15.60
CA THR A 526 41.12 10.86 16.11
C THR A 526 40.05 10.58 15.07
N ALA A 527 40.38 9.74 14.11
CA ALA A 527 39.46 9.26 13.09
C ALA A 527 38.59 8.13 13.68
N VAL A 528 37.28 8.35 13.74
CA VAL A 528 36.28 7.35 14.15
C VAL A 528 35.33 7.13 12.98
N GLN A 529 35.14 5.88 12.60
CA GLN A 529 34.16 5.46 11.59
C GLN A 529 33.26 4.37 12.16
N VAL A 530 31.97 4.41 11.82
CA VAL A 530 30.93 3.44 12.23
C VAL A 530 30.04 3.14 11.04
#